data_AF-A0A1F8UML6-F1
#
_entry.id   AF-A0A1F8UML6-F1
#
_cell.length_a   1.000
_cell.length_b   1.000
_cell.length_c   1.000
_cell.angle_alpha   90.00
_cell.angle_beta   90.00
_cell.angle_gamma   90.00
#
_symmetry.space_group_name_H-M   'P 1'
#
loop_
_entity.id
_entity.type
_entity.pdbx_description
1 polymer ?
#
loop_
_entity_poly.entity_id
_entity_poly.type
_entity_poly.pdbx_seq_one_letter_code
_entity_poly.pdbx_strand_id
1 'polypeptide(L)'
;MNKRYYKLLGLITLFFIFFCKASLAHEYYNILNYDVNTTKNSVDYILYISAILMLIIVIKCLAIHNQYKTSINSVVKTMMFHPPANLNPSEIGYIYNKNVNNKDITSFIIYWASKGFINIKEEVAPLVVGFKFKKYYLTKIKGIETNDSYERNLFDGMFKYASGNVLDISNLQDKFYRDVNKAKKSVKSKVNKEVDVYDKSFRKMILIIIIISSAVFGIATYDIFLSLIGNIEESIKTSIYITIFQTAFFVLFTIKLRDAISDRDVYTKIIDIISMIVIILLTGIIASLIVKAYPFAIESGSMLLTYSILHIINMFLVFNTFKLTKGGTIILGEILGFKEFLDISEKEQLDALADETASYFYSILPYAIVLDGTNKWAYKFNDLVSEPPSWYSSNDVNTFSPASFATSISNSMSSMSNTMSSYPSS
;
A
#
# COMPACT_ATOMS: atom_id res chain seq x y z
N MET A 1 3.33 8.29 -25.40
CA MET A 1 2.09 7.55 -25.01
C MET A 1 2.20 6.12 -25.55
N ASN A 2 1.91 5.10 -24.73
CA ASN A 2 2.41 3.74 -24.91
C ASN A 2 1.48 2.85 -25.79
N LYS A 3 2.04 2.04 -26.70
CA LYS A 3 1.35 1.14 -27.66
C LYS A 3 0.34 0.18 -27.00
N ARG A 4 0.51 -0.08 -25.70
CA ARG A 4 -0.42 -0.86 -24.86
C ARG A 4 -1.77 -0.18 -24.62
N TYR A 5 -1.84 1.16 -24.60
CA TYR A 5 -3.09 1.91 -24.41
C TYR A 5 -4.02 1.76 -25.61
N TYR A 6 -3.50 1.83 -26.84
CA TYR A 6 -4.30 1.60 -28.04
C TYR A 6 -4.80 0.16 -28.17
N LYS A 7 -4.03 -0.82 -27.68
CA LYS A 7 -4.50 -2.22 -27.61
C LYS A 7 -5.64 -2.39 -26.62
N LEU A 8 -5.54 -1.79 -25.43
CA LEU A 8 -6.60 -1.86 -24.42
C LEU A 8 -7.85 -1.10 -24.87
N LEU A 9 -7.68 0.10 -25.43
CA LEU A 9 -8.78 0.88 -26.00
C LEU A 9 -9.43 0.12 -27.16
N GLY A 10 -8.64 -0.47 -28.06
CA GLY A 10 -9.14 -1.31 -29.16
C GLY A 10 -9.90 -2.55 -28.69
N LEU A 11 -9.45 -3.22 -27.62
CA LEU A 11 -10.17 -4.33 -26.99
C LEU A 11 -11.51 -3.87 -26.39
N ILE A 12 -11.53 -2.72 -25.71
CA ILE A 12 -12.76 -2.13 -25.17
C ILE A 12 -13.72 -1.75 -26.29
N THR A 13 -13.23 -1.16 -27.39
CA THR A 13 -14.04 -0.79 -28.56
C THR A 13 -14.60 -2.02 -29.27
N LEU A 14 -13.80 -3.07 -29.48
CA LEU A 14 -14.25 -4.34 -30.07
C LEU A 14 -15.32 -5.02 -29.21
N PHE A 15 -15.14 -4.98 -27.89
CA PHE A 15 -16.10 -5.54 -26.94
C PHE A 15 -17.40 -4.74 -26.90
N PHE A 16 -17.32 -3.41 -27.02
CA PHE A 16 -18.49 -2.52 -27.13
C PHE A 16 -19.23 -2.70 -28.46
N ILE A 17 -18.52 -2.89 -29.58
CA ILE A 17 -19.12 -3.22 -30.88
C ILE A 17 -19.88 -4.55 -30.80
N PHE A 18 -19.32 -5.55 -30.11
CA PHE A 18 -19.98 -6.82 -29.87
C PHE A 18 -21.26 -6.65 -29.03
N PHE A 19 -21.22 -5.83 -27.99
CA PHE A 19 -22.36 -5.45 -27.15
C PHE A 19 -23.48 -4.78 -27.97
N CYS A 20 -23.15 -3.77 -28.78
CA CYS A 20 -24.13 -3.11 -29.66
C CYS A 20 -24.75 -4.08 -30.67
N LYS A 21 -23.97 -5.03 -31.20
CA LYS A 21 -24.45 -6.02 -32.17
C LYS A 21 -25.39 -7.06 -31.54
N ALA A 22 -25.13 -7.46 -30.30
CA ALA A 22 -26.02 -8.34 -29.54
C ALA A 22 -27.36 -7.63 -29.20
N SER A 23 -27.29 -6.35 -28.83
CA SER A 23 -28.49 -5.57 -28.49
C SER A 23 -29.36 -5.21 -29.71
N LEU A 24 -28.75 -4.91 -30.87
CA LEU A 24 -29.49 -4.72 -32.13
C LEU A 24 -30.20 -6.01 -32.57
N ALA A 25 -29.63 -7.18 -32.29
CA ALA A 25 -30.30 -8.46 -32.54
C ALA A 25 -31.52 -8.65 -31.63
N HIS A 26 -31.47 -8.16 -30.39
CA HIS A 26 -32.59 -8.16 -29.45
C HIS A 26 -33.73 -7.22 -29.89
N GLU A 27 -33.38 -6.02 -30.34
CA GLU A 27 -34.34 -5.03 -30.85
C GLU A 27 -35.06 -5.57 -32.10
N TYR A 28 -34.32 -6.20 -33.02
CA TYR A 28 -34.90 -6.85 -34.20
C TYR A 28 -35.82 -8.03 -33.85
N TYR A 29 -35.48 -8.83 -32.84
CA TYR A 29 -36.31 -9.92 -32.34
C TYR A 29 -37.59 -9.44 -31.65
N ASN A 30 -37.51 -8.37 -30.86
CA ASN A 30 -38.67 -7.74 -30.21
C ASN A 30 -39.60 -7.05 -31.22
N ILE A 31 -39.06 -6.43 -32.28
CA ILE A 31 -39.85 -5.84 -33.37
C ILE A 31 -40.65 -6.92 -34.13
N LEU A 32 -40.09 -8.13 -34.29
CA LEU A 32 -40.76 -9.27 -34.93
C LEU A 32 -41.87 -9.90 -34.06
N ASN A 33 -41.81 -9.74 -32.73
CA ASN A 33 -42.77 -10.29 -31.77
C ASN A 33 -43.50 -9.16 -31.05
N TYR A 34 -44.45 -8.53 -31.73
CA TYR A 34 -45.20 -7.37 -31.23
C TYR A 34 -46.05 -7.72 -29.99
N ASP A 35 -45.70 -7.14 -28.84
CA ASP A 35 -46.68 -6.69 -27.85
C ASP A 35 -46.24 -5.33 -27.31
N VAL A 36 -47.16 -4.36 -27.32
CA VAL A 36 -46.90 -2.95 -27.05
C VAL A 36 -46.79 -2.74 -25.55
N ASN A 37 -45.58 -2.77 -25.01
CA ASN A 37 -45.30 -2.26 -23.68
C ASN A 37 -44.37 -1.04 -23.77
N THR A 38 -44.96 0.14 -23.58
CA THR A 38 -44.28 1.45 -23.49
C THR A 38 -43.23 1.51 -22.39
N THR A 39 -43.28 0.60 -21.40
CA THR A 39 -42.27 0.40 -20.36
C THR A 39 -40.97 -0.25 -20.85
N LYS A 40 -41.01 -1.06 -21.92
CA LYS A 40 -39.82 -1.77 -22.43
C LYS A 40 -38.84 -0.83 -23.13
N ASN A 41 -39.35 0.13 -23.90
CA ASN A 41 -38.53 1.10 -24.62
C ASN A 41 -37.77 2.07 -23.69
N SER A 42 -38.33 2.44 -22.52
CA SER A 42 -37.64 3.32 -21.55
C SER A 42 -36.47 2.65 -20.82
N VAL A 43 -36.55 1.33 -20.63
CA VAL A 43 -35.54 0.50 -19.94
C VAL A 43 -34.27 0.41 -20.79
N ASP A 44 -34.39 0.25 -22.10
CA ASP A 44 -33.23 0.18 -23.01
C ASP A 44 -32.39 1.47 -23.01
N TYR A 45 -33.01 2.66 -22.95
CA TYR A 45 -32.27 3.93 -22.89
C TYR A 45 -31.41 4.10 -21.64
N ILE A 46 -31.85 3.57 -20.48
CA ILE A 46 -31.10 3.66 -19.22
C ILE A 46 -29.80 2.87 -19.32
N LEU A 47 -29.83 1.68 -19.94
CA LEU A 47 -28.64 0.89 -20.21
C LEU A 47 -27.69 1.61 -21.16
N TYR A 48 -28.17 2.19 -22.27
CA TYR A 48 -27.28 2.93 -23.17
C TYR A 48 -26.63 4.14 -22.50
N ILE A 49 -27.41 4.92 -21.73
CA ILE A 49 -26.89 6.08 -21.00
C ILE A 49 -25.87 5.66 -19.95
N SER A 50 -26.16 4.62 -19.17
CA SER A 50 -25.22 4.12 -18.14
C SER A 50 -23.94 3.54 -18.75
N ALA A 51 -24.00 2.87 -19.91
CA ALA A 51 -22.82 2.43 -20.64
C ALA A 51 -21.94 3.62 -21.08
N ILE A 52 -22.55 4.67 -21.64
CA ILE A 52 -21.83 5.90 -22.04
C ILE A 52 -21.19 6.56 -20.82
N LEU A 53 -21.92 6.67 -19.71
CA LEU A 53 -21.39 7.22 -18.46
C LEU A 53 -20.21 6.40 -17.93
N MET A 54 -20.29 5.07 -17.96
CA MET A 54 -19.17 4.19 -17.58
C MET A 54 -17.94 4.43 -18.45
N LEU A 55 -18.10 4.64 -19.77
CA LEU A 55 -17.01 4.96 -20.67
C LEU A 55 -16.40 6.35 -20.40
N ILE A 56 -17.23 7.35 -20.11
CA ILE A 56 -16.76 8.69 -19.70
C ILE A 56 -15.94 8.59 -18.41
N ILE A 57 -16.39 7.76 -17.46
CA ILE A 57 -15.67 7.49 -16.22
C ILE A 57 -14.33 6.80 -16.51
N VAL A 58 -14.28 5.82 -17.43
CA VAL A 58 -13.01 5.20 -17.86
C VAL A 58 -12.04 6.24 -18.38
N ILE A 59 -12.49 7.15 -19.25
CA ILE A 59 -11.66 8.25 -19.78
C ILE A 59 -11.16 9.14 -18.64
N LYS A 60 -12.02 9.48 -17.68
CA LYS A 60 -11.62 10.27 -16.52
C LYS A 60 -10.60 9.54 -15.65
N CYS A 61 -10.79 8.26 -15.38
CA CYS A 61 -9.85 7.40 -14.63
C CYS A 61 -8.49 7.32 -15.34
N LEU A 62 -8.46 7.20 -16.67
CA LEU A 62 -7.23 7.26 -17.46
C LEU A 62 -6.51 8.61 -17.32
N ALA A 63 -7.26 9.72 -17.34
CA ALA A 63 -6.68 11.05 -17.15
C ALA A 63 -6.10 11.22 -15.73
N ILE A 64 -6.76 10.70 -14.69
CA ILE A 64 -6.25 10.66 -13.31
C ILE A 64 -4.96 9.86 -13.24
N HIS A 65 -4.95 8.66 -13.81
CA HIS A 65 -3.77 7.81 -13.85
C HIS A 65 -2.59 8.47 -14.60
N ASN A 66 -2.88 9.22 -15.67
CA ASN A 66 -1.85 9.98 -16.37
C ASN A 66 -1.29 11.12 -15.51
N GLN A 67 -2.14 11.88 -14.80
CA GLN A 67 -1.67 12.90 -13.85
C GLN A 67 -0.77 12.33 -12.76
N TYR A 68 -1.12 11.13 -12.24
CA TYR A 68 -0.27 10.39 -11.32
C TYR A 68 1.12 10.12 -11.93
N LYS A 69 1.16 9.52 -13.13
CA LYS A 69 2.43 9.25 -13.84
C LYS A 69 3.25 10.52 -14.10
N THR A 70 2.61 11.60 -14.53
CA THR A 70 3.28 12.88 -14.75
C THR A 70 3.89 13.40 -13.45
N SER A 71 3.19 13.32 -12.32
CA SER A 71 3.71 13.78 -11.02
C SER A 71 4.91 12.97 -10.53
N ILE A 72 4.99 11.68 -10.86
CA ILE A 72 6.16 10.84 -10.56
C ILE A 72 7.32 11.17 -11.51
N ASN A 73 7.05 11.34 -12.80
CA ASN A 73 8.08 11.63 -13.78
C ASN A 73 8.70 13.02 -13.61
N SER A 74 8.02 13.95 -12.91
CA SER A 74 8.59 15.26 -12.56
C SER A 74 9.55 15.22 -11.36
N VAL A 75 9.71 14.07 -10.70
CA VAL A 75 10.64 13.93 -9.58
C VAL A 75 12.08 13.92 -10.12
N VAL A 76 12.82 14.98 -9.81
CA VAL A 76 14.25 15.07 -10.13
C VAL A 76 15.03 14.59 -8.91
N LYS A 77 15.87 13.59 -9.10
CA LYS A 77 16.73 13.10 -8.02
C LYS A 77 17.90 14.06 -7.83
N THR A 78 18.07 14.53 -6.61
CA THR A 78 19.20 15.37 -6.19
C THR A 78 20.17 14.53 -5.39
N MET A 79 21.47 14.59 -5.69
CA MET A 79 22.46 13.84 -4.91
C MET A 79 22.46 14.35 -3.47
N MET A 80 22.19 13.46 -2.52
CA MET A 80 22.09 13.76 -1.09
C MET A 80 23.03 12.83 -0.33
N PHE A 81 23.92 13.41 0.49
CA PHE A 81 24.82 12.65 1.38
C PHE A 81 24.18 12.37 2.74
N HIS A 82 23.15 13.11 3.11
CA HIS A 82 22.40 12.95 4.35
C HIS A 82 20.91 12.77 4.03
N PRO A 83 20.14 12.13 4.92
CA PRO A 83 18.69 12.13 4.82
C PRO A 83 18.17 13.58 4.79
N PRO A 84 17.05 13.85 4.09
CA PRO A 84 16.43 15.17 4.10
C PRO A 84 16.26 15.74 5.51
N ALA A 85 16.59 17.02 5.66
CA ALA A 85 16.54 17.69 6.94
C ALA A 85 15.12 17.63 7.55
N ASN A 86 15.04 17.51 8.88
CA ASN A 86 13.81 17.48 9.66
C ASN A 86 12.88 16.27 9.42
N LEU A 87 13.32 15.23 8.70
CA LEU A 87 12.58 13.99 8.57
C LEU A 87 13.27 12.86 9.32
N ASN A 88 12.51 12.16 10.15
CA ASN A 88 12.97 10.95 10.85
C ASN A 88 12.78 9.70 9.95
N PRO A 89 13.36 8.55 10.29
CA PRO A 89 13.35 7.39 9.39
C PRO A 89 11.94 6.87 9.11
N SER A 90 11.00 6.97 10.06
CA SER A 90 9.63 6.52 9.82
C SER A 90 8.89 7.38 8.79
N GLU A 91 9.14 8.70 8.80
CA GLU A 91 8.57 9.64 7.84
C GLU A 91 9.16 9.43 6.44
N ILE A 92 10.46 9.21 6.34
CA ILE A 92 11.13 8.87 5.08
C ILE A 92 10.59 7.55 4.53
N GLY A 93 10.46 6.53 5.39
CA GLY A 93 9.84 5.25 5.05
C GLY A 93 8.42 5.43 4.51
N TYR A 94 7.61 6.31 5.14
CA TYR A 94 6.27 6.63 4.65
C TYR A 94 6.26 7.35 3.30
N ILE A 95 7.15 8.30 3.08
CA ILE A 95 7.22 9.05 1.80
C ILE A 95 7.68 8.11 0.68
N TYR A 96 8.66 7.26 0.96
CA TYR A 96 9.22 6.29 0.01
C TYR A 96 8.22 5.16 -0.32
N ASN A 97 7.65 4.51 0.69
CA ASN A 97 6.77 3.34 0.52
C ASN A 97 5.28 3.67 0.41
N LYS A 98 4.88 4.92 0.69
CA LYS A 98 3.48 5.41 0.70
C LYS A 98 2.58 4.75 1.74
N ASN A 99 3.17 3.92 2.59
CA ASN A 99 2.58 3.25 3.73
C ASN A 99 3.60 3.25 4.87
N VAL A 100 3.12 3.18 6.12
CA VAL A 100 4.02 3.06 7.28
C VAL A 100 4.09 1.59 7.68
N ASN A 101 5.20 0.96 7.36
CA ASN A 101 5.45 -0.44 7.68
C ASN A 101 5.82 -0.60 9.15
N ASN A 102 5.73 -1.81 9.68
CA ASN A 102 6.18 -2.07 11.04
C ASN A 102 7.68 -1.76 11.19
N LYS A 103 8.50 -2.14 10.20
CA LYS A 103 9.93 -1.81 10.15
C LYS A 103 10.23 -0.31 10.24
N ASP A 104 9.35 0.54 9.69
CA ASP A 104 9.52 1.99 9.71
C ASP A 104 9.37 2.53 11.14
N ILE A 105 8.48 1.94 11.95
CA ILE A 105 8.29 2.28 13.36
C ILE A 105 9.43 1.69 14.19
N THR A 106 9.76 0.42 14.00
CA THR A 106 10.84 -0.23 14.74
C THR A 106 12.19 0.46 14.46
N SER A 107 12.37 1.12 13.30
CA SER A 107 13.62 1.82 12.94
C SER A 107 13.99 2.91 13.96
N PHE A 108 13.00 3.39 14.71
CA PHE A 108 13.22 4.31 15.81
C PHE A 108 14.13 3.73 16.90
N ILE A 109 14.18 2.42 17.12
CA ILE A 109 15.09 1.82 18.10
C ILE A 109 16.54 2.14 17.74
N ILE A 110 16.94 1.91 16.47
CA ILE A 110 18.29 2.22 16.01
C ILE A 110 18.51 3.74 15.95
N TYR A 111 17.49 4.50 15.54
CA TYR A 111 17.54 5.96 15.52
C TYR A 111 17.82 6.55 16.91
N TRP A 112 17.09 6.09 17.93
CA TRP A 112 17.25 6.55 19.31
C TRP A 112 18.59 6.11 19.90
N ALA A 113 19.06 4.90 19.56
CA ALA A 113 20.37 4.41 19.97
C ALA A 113 21.50 5.26 19.37
N SER A 114 21.43 5.56 18.07
CA SER A 114 22.40 6.42 17.37
C SER A 114 22.48 7.84 17.94
N LYS A 115 21.40 8.32 18.57
CA LYS A 115 21.33 9.61 19.26
C LYS A 115 21.65 9.54 20.76
N GLY A 116 22.03 8.37 21.28
CA GLY A 116 22.43 8.18 22.68
C GLY A 116 21.27 8.20 23.69
N PHE A 117 20.03 7.95 23.25
CA PHE A 117 18.87 7.89 24.14
C PHE A 117 18.68 6.51 24.78
N ILE A 118 19.12 5.44 24.09
CA ILE A 118 19.02 4.06 24.54
C ILE A 118 20.29 3.27 24.20
N ASN A 119 20.56 2.24 25.00
CA ASN A 119 21.51 1.19 24.65
C ASN A 119 20.76 -0.12 24.34
N ILE A 120 21.29 -0.90 23.41
CA ILE A 120 20.74 -2.16 22.94
C ILE A 120 21.69 -3.28 23.37
N LYS A 121 21.16 -4.25 24.09
CA LYS A 121 21.87 -5.48 24.43
C LYS A 121 21.17 -6.66 23.75
N GLU A 122 21.93 -7.40 22.95
CA GLU A 122 21.52 -8.65 22.35
C GLU A 122 22.10 -9.83 23.15
N GLU A 123 21.24 -10.75 23.57
CA GLU A 123 21.65 -11.98 24.24
C GLU A 123 21.19 -13.18 23.43
N VAL A 124 22.13 -14.03 23.03
CA VAL A 124 21.81 -15.33 22.44
C VAL A 124 21.53 -16.32 23.56
N ALA A 125 20.30 -16.82 23.59
CA ALA A 125 19.90 -17.88 24.50
C ALA A 125 20.63 -19.20 24.15
N PRO A 126 20.83 -20.09 25.14
CA PRO A 126 21.41 -21.41 24.89
C PRO A 126 20.66 -22.14 23.78
N LEU A 127 21.37 -22.95 22.99
CA LEU A 127 20.80 -23.71 21.88
C LEU A 127 19.68 -24.63 22.40
N VAL A 128 18.46 -24.45 21.90
CA VAL A 128 17.33 -25.36 22.18
C VAL A 128 16.85 -25.94 20.86
N VAL A 129 17.08 -27.25 20.66
CA VAL A 129 16.63 -28.00 19.47
C VAL A 129 17.15 -27.39 18.14
N GLY A 130 18.44 -27.05 18.06
CA GLY A 130 19.05 -26.52 16.84
C GLY A 130 18.68 -25.08 16.46
N PHE A 131 17.80 -24.42 17.22
CA PHE A 131 17.45 -23.02 17.02
C PHE A 131 18.16 -22.12 18.04
N LYS A 132 18.85 -21.08 17.56
CA LYS A 132 19.36 -19.97 18.38
C LYS A 132 18.24 -18.94 18.55
N PHE A 133 17.83 -18.67 19.79
CA PHE A 133 16.91 -17.58 20.09
C PHE A 133 17.70 -16.35 20.54
N LYS A 134 17.34 -15.19 20.00
CA LYS A 134 17.92 -13.90 20.40
C LYS A 134 16.92 -13.17 21.28
N LYS A 135 17.37 -12.75 22.46
CA LYS A 135 16.66 -11.82 23.34
C LYS A 135 17.27 -10.43 23.19
N TYR A 136 16.42 -9.43 23.36
CA TYR A 136 16.82 -8.04 23.19
C TYR A 136 16.37 -7.22 24.38
N TYR A 137 17.31 -6.48 24.94
CA TYR A 137 17.10 -5.58 26.06
C TYR A 137 17.43 -4.16 25.63
N LEU A 138 16.53 -3.22 25.93
CA LEU A 138 16.73 -1.80 25.70
C LEU A 138 16.90 -1.09 27.05
N THR A 139 18.02 -0.40 27.24
CA THR A 139 18.26 0.39 28.45
C THR A 139 18.03 1.86 28.14
N LYS A 140 17.09 2.50 28.85
CA LYS A 140 16.83 3.94 28.77
C LYS A 140 17.99 4.70 29.41
N ILE A 141 18.63 5.56 28.63
CA ILE A 141 19.70 6.46 29.10
C ILE A 141 19.09 7.80 29.52
N LYS A 142 18.30 8.40 28.64
CA LYS A 142 17.57 9.65 28.90
C LYS A 142 16.29 9.73 28.06
N GLY A 143 15.44 10.72 28.34
CA GLY A 143 14.27 11.01 27.51
C GLY A 143 14.66 11.54 26.13
N ILE A 144 13.82 11.30 25.12
CA ILE A 144 14.09 11.77 23.76
C ILE A 144 13.75 13.25 23.58
N GLU A 145 14.63 13.94 22.85
CA GLU A 145 14.47 15.33 22.43
C GLU A 145 13.86 15.35 21.03
N THR A 146 12.54 15.54 20.97
CA THR A 146 11.78 15.58 19.71
C THR A 146 10.64 16.59 19.79
N ASN A 147 10.35 17.25 18.67
CA ASN A 147 9.15 18.07 18.53
C ASN A 147 7.91 17.21 18.19
N ASP A 148 8.14 15.94 17.86
CA ASP A 148 7.10 15.00 17.46
C ASP A 148 6.48 14.30 18.67
N SER A 149 5.28 14.72 19.04
CA SER A 149 4.54 14.12 20.15
C SER A 149 4.33 12.61 19.96
N TYR A 150 4.17 12.13 18.72
CA TYR A 150 4.00 10.71 18.46
C TYR A 150 5.27 9.90 18.70
N GLU A 151 6.44 10.47 18.41
CA GLU A 151 7.74 9.82 18.64
C GLU A 151 7.97 9.70 20.15
N ARG A 152 7.71 10.78 20.90
CA ARG A 152 7.77 10.78 22.37
C ARG A 152 6.80 9.79 22.99
N ASN A 153 5.54 9.78 22.53
CA ASN A 153 4.52 8.86 23.03
C ASN A 153 4.88 7.40 22.75
N LEU A 154 5.48 7.11 21.59
CA LEU A 154 5.96 5.77 21.26
C LEU A 154 7.11 5.35 22.19
N PHE A 155 8.10 6.22 22.37
CA PHE A 155 9.24 5.99 23.26
C PHE A 155 8.82 5.75 24.71
N ASP A 156 8.05 6.68 25.28
CA ASP A 156 7.60 6.59 26.67
C ASP A 156 6.61 5.44 26.86
N GLY A 157 5.75 5.17 25.87
CA GLY A 157 4.84 4.03 25.86
C GLY A 157 5.58 2.70 25.93
N MET A 158 6.68 2.57 25.19
CA MET A 158 7.52 1.37 25.18
C MET A 158 8.16 1.12 26.55
N PHE A 159 8.69 2.16 27.19
CA PHE A 159 9.34 2.05 28.51
C PHE A 159 8.38 1.92 29.70
N LYS A 160 7.05 2.02 29.50
CA LYS A 160 6.07 1.61 30.55
C LYS A 160 6.10 0.12 30.86
N TYR A 161 6.63 -0.69 29.94
CA TYR A 161 6.78 -2.14 30.09
C TYR A 161 8.18 -2.55 30.59
N ALA A 162 9.00 -1.58 30.97
CA ALA A 162 10.35 -1.80 31.48
C ALA A 162 10.36 -2.11 32.98
N SER A 163 11.35 -2.88 33.41
CA SER A 163 11.68 -3.07 34.81
C SER A 163 12.76 -2.07 35.20
N GLY A 164 12.34 -0.94 35.80
CA GLY A 164 13.22 0.21 35.98
C GLY A 164 13.55 0.85 34.64
N ASN A 165 14.84 0.96 34.31
CA ASN A 165 15.29 1.53 33.03
C ASN A 165 15.57 0.48 31.94
N VAL A 166 15.35 -0.81 32.22
CA VAL A 166 15.65 -1.90 31.27
C VAL A 166 14.36 -2.54 30.78
N LEU A 167 14.16 -2.54 29.47
CA LEU A 167 13.04 -3.17 28.79
C LEU A 167 13.48 -4.46 28.12
N ASP A 168 12.85 -5.58 28.45
CA ASP A 168 12.86 -6.77 27.61
C ASP A 168 11.82 -6.59 26.50
N ILE A 169 12.24 -6.66 25.22
CA ILE A 169 11.33 -6.45 24.08
C ILE A 169 10.18 -7.46 24.07
N SER A 170 10.37 -8.67 24.60
CA SER A 170 9.30 -9.66 24.72
C SER A 170 8.14 -9.20 25.59
N ASN A 171 8.35 -8.26 26.52
CA ASN A 171 7.28 -7.69 27.34
C ASN A 171 6.26 -6.87 26.53
N LEU A 172 6.63 -6.44 25.32
CA LEU A 172 5.77 -5.68 24.41
C LEU A 172 4.79 -6.57 23.64
N GLN A 173 5.06 -7.88 23.59
CA GLN A 173 4.26 -8.85 22.84
C GLN A 173 2.79 -8.76 23.22
N ASP A 174 1.94 -8.64 22.20
CA ASP A 174 0.47 -8.59 22.27
C ASP A 174 -0.11 -7.39 23.04
N LYS A 175 0.75 -6.49 23.54
CA LYS A 175 0.38 -5.34 24.37
C LYS A 175 0.65 -4.01 23.68
N PHE A 176 1.76 -3.90 22.94
CA PHE A 176 2.25 -2.62 22.41
C PHE A 176 1.73 -2.26 21.00
N TYR A 177 1.06 -3.18 20.31
CA TYR A 177 0.56 -2.97 18.94
C TYR A 177 -0.33 -1.72 18.79
N ARG A 178 -1.04 -1.32 19.84
CA ARG A 178 -1.90 -0.13 19.83
C ARG A 178 -1.08 1.15 19.69
N ASP A 179 0.04 1.25 20.39
CA ASP A 179 0.93 2.42 20.32
C ASP A 179 1.69 2.45 19.00
N VAL A 180 2.12 1.28 18.49
CA VAL A 180 2.65 1.14 17.12
C VAL A 180 1.62 1.66 16.10
N ASN A 181 0.37 1.20 16.16
CA ASN A 181 -0.68 1.62 15.23
C ASN A 181 -1.03 3.11 15.35
N LYS A 182 -1.03 3.66 16.57
CA LYS A 182 -1.18 5.11 16.78
C LYS A 182 -0.03 5.87 16.15
N ALA A 183 1.21 5.45 16.36
CA ALA A 183 2.39 6.08 15.77
C ALA A 183 2.32 6.06 14.23
N LYS A 184 1.97 4.92 13.61
CA LYS A 184 1.75 4.83 12.15
C LYS A 184 0.74 5.84 11.64
N LYS A 185 -0.40 5.99 12.33
CA LYS A 185 -1.44 6.97 11.98
C LYS A 185 -0.91 8.40 12.13
N SER A 186 -0.15 8.68 13.17
CA SER A 186 0.43 10.00 13.43
C SER A 186 1.50 10.38 12.41
N VAL A 187 2.44 9.49 12.07
CA VAL A 187 3.42 9.68 10.98
C VAL A 187 2.71 10.05 9.69
N LYS A 188 1.71 9.24 9.30
CA LYS A 188 0.89 9.52 8.12
C LYS A 188 0.18 10.87 8.20
N SER A 189 -0.38 11.22 9.36
CA SER A 189 -1.07 12.51 9.54
C SER A 189 -0.11 13.68 9.42
N LYS A 190 1.04 13.64 10.11
CA LYS A 190 2.05 14.70 10.09
C LYS A 190 2.58 14.93 8.68
N VAL A 191 3.06 13.88 8.02
CA VAL A 191 3.61 14.01 6.65
C VAL A 191 2.56 14.53 5.67
N ASN A 192 1.30 14.09 5.79
CA ASN A 192 0.26 14.60 4.89
C ASN A 192 -0.15 16.05 5.22
N LYS A 193 -0.13 16.48 6.48
CA LYS A 193 -0.63 17.80 6.87
C LYS A 193 0.44 18.89 6.86
N GLU A 194 1.60 18.59 7.42
CA GLU A 194 2.67 19.55 7.70
C GLU A 194 3.73 19.53 6.60
N VAL A 195 4.16 18.33 6.16
CA VAL A 195 5.14 18.18 5.06
C VAL A 195 4.46 18.34 3.68
N ASP A 196 3.14 18.11 3.62
CA ASP A 196 2.27 18.29 2.45
C ASP A 196 2.78 17.60 1.17
N VAL A 197 3.25 16.35 1.29
CA VAL A 197 3.84 15.60 0.16
C VAL A 197 2.81 15.20 -0.91
N TYR A 198 1.60 14.86 -0.49
CA TYR A 198 0.55 14.31 -1.36
C TYR A 198 -0.65 15.26 -1.48
N ASP A 199 -1.08 15.51 -2.71
CA ASP A 199 -2.22 16.38 -3.02
C ASP A 199 -3.53 15.79 -2.47
N LYS A 200 -4.08 16.44 -1.44
CA LYS A 200 -5.31 16.03 -0.75
C LYS A 200 -6.54 16.16 -1.65
N SER A 201 -6.58 17.15 -2.54
CA SER A 201 -7.68 17.36 -3.48
C SER A 201 -7.73 16.25 -4.52
N PHE A 202 -6.56 15.76 -4.96
CA PHE A 202 -6.48 14.60 -5.84
C PHE A 202 -7.08 13.34 -5.20
N ARG A 203 -6.81 13.11 -3.90
CA ARG A 203 -7.42 11.99 -3.16
C ARG A 203 -8.94 12.13 -3.03
N LYS A 204 -9.46 13.35 -2.77
CA LYS A 204 -10.91 13.60 -2.74
C LYS A 204 -11.56 13.31 -4.10
N MET A 205 -10.92 13.74 -5.19
CA MET A 205 -11.39 13.45 -6.55
C MET A 205 -11.45 11.94 -6.83
N ILE A 206 -10.47 11.14 -6.36
CA ILE A 206 -10.49 9.68 -6.48
C ILE A 206 -11.69 9.08 -5.71
N LEU A 207 -11.96 9.55 -4.49
CA LEU A 207 -13.11 9.07 -3.72
C LEU A 207 -14.44 9.40 -4.42
N ILE A 208 -14.56 10.60 -4.99
CA ILE A 208 -15.76 11.02 -5.73
C ILE A 208 -15.95 10.17 -6.98
N ILE A 209 -14.90 9.92 -7.78
CA ILE A 209 -15.04 9.12 -9.01
C ILE A 209 -15.40 7.66 -8.70
N ILE A 210 -14.89 7.11 -7.58
CA ILE A 210 -15.26 5.78 -7.08
C ILE A 210 -16.75 5.74 -6.75
N ILE A 211 -17.26 6.72 -6.00
CA ILE A 211 -18.68 6.80 -5.62
C ILE A 211 -19.57 6.93 -6.87
N ILE A 212 -19.22 7.81 -7.80
CA ILE A 212 -19.96 8.00 -9.06
C ILE A 212 -19.94 6.71 -9.88
N SER A 213 -18.79 6.05 -10.01
CA SER A 213 -18.66 4.78 -10.72
C SER A 213 -19.54 3.69 -10.10
N SER A 214 -19.59 3.58 -8.77
CA SER A 214 -20.46 2.63 -8.08
C SER A 214 -21.94 2.98 -8.21
N ALA A 215 -22.31 4.27 -8.21
CA ALA A 215 -23.69 4.69 -8.42
C ALA A 215 -24.18 4.34 -9.84
N VAL A 216 -23.38 4.61 -10.88
CA VAL A 216 -23.71 4.26 -12.26
C VAL A 216 -23.81 2.74 -12.44
N PHE A 217 -22.92 1.98 -11.80
CA PHE A 217 -23.01 0.52 -11.78
C PHE A 217 -24.29 0.03 -11.09
N GLY A 218 -24.68 0.63 -9.96
CA GLY A 218 -25.94 0.35 -9.28
C GLY A 218 -27.14 0.58 -10.20
N ILE A 219 -27.21 1.73 -10.87
CA ILE A 219 -28.30 2.04 -11.81
C ILE A 219 -28.37 1.01 -12.95
N ALA A 220 -27.24 0.65 -13.55
CA ALA A 220 -27.19 -0.34 -14.62
C ALA A 220 -27.65 -1.72 -14.14
N THR A 221 -27.21 -2.16 -12.94
CA THR A 221 -27.62 -3.46 -12.39
C THR A 221 -29.08 -3.47 -11.97
N TYR A 222 -29.62 -2.37 -11.44
CA TYR A 222 -31.04 -2.24 -11.13
C TYR A 222 -31.90 -2.47 -12.37
N ASP A 223 -31.56 -1.84 -13.49
CA ASP A 223 -32.32 -1.96 -14.73
C ASP A 223 -32.28 -3.39 -15.30
N ILE A 224 -31.11 -4.04 -15.24
CA ILE A 224 -30.95 -5.47 -15.58
C ILE A 224 -31.82 -6.34 -14.68
N PHE A 225 -31.82 -6.12 -13.35
CA PHE A 225 -32.62 -6.90 -12.42
C PHE A 225 -34.12 -6.64 -12.55
N LEU A 226 -34.53 -5.40 -12.85
CA LEU A 226 -35.93 -5.07 -13.11
C LEU A 226 -36.45 -5.84 -14.32
N SER A 227 -35.64 -5.92 -15.38
CA SER A 227 -35.96 -6.70 -16.58
C SER A 227 -36.07 -8.20 -16.32
N LEU A 228 -35.34 -8.72 -15.32
CA LEU A 228 -35.33 -10.15 -14.97
C LEU A 228 -36.41 -10.55 -13.98
N ILE A 229 -36.59 -9.76 -12.93
CA ILE A 229 -37.45 -10.07 -11.79
C ILE A 229 -38.86 -9.50 -12.01
N GLY A 230 -38.99 -8.39 -12.73
CA GLY A 230 -40.25 -7.67 -12.92
C GLY A 230 -40.79 -7.00 -11.65
N ASN A 231 -40.09 -7.14 -10.52
CA ASN A 231 -40.46 -6.56 -9.23
C ASN A 231 -39.48 -5.43 -8.87
N ILE A 232 -40.03 -4.22 -8.70
CA ILE A 232 -39.25 -3.00 -8.43
C ILE A 232 -38.49 -3.12 -7.11
N GLU A 233 -39.15 -3.56 -6.03
CA GLU A 233 -38.57 -3.61 -4.69
C GLU A 233 -37.41 -4.62 -4.62
N GLU A 234 -37.62 -5.82 -5.17
CA GLU A 234 -36.59 -6.86 -5.16
C GLU A 234 -35.40 -6.51 -6.06
N SER A 235 -35.64 -5.80 -7.16
CA SER A 235 -34.58 -5.34 -8.06
C SER A 235 -33.70 -4.26 -7.41
N ILE A 236 -34.31 -3.33 -6.67
CA ILE A 236 -33.58 -2.31 -5.90
C ILE A 236 -32.71 -2.98 -4.84
N LYS A 237 -33.27 -3.89 -4.04
CA LYS A 237 -32.52 -4.61 -2.98
C LYS A 237 -31.32 -5.35 -3.57
N THR A 238 -31.55 -6.13 -4.62
CA THR A 238 -30.51 -6.94 -5.27
C THR A 238 -29.39 -6.08 -5.88
N SER A 239 -29.75 -4.99 -6.55
CA SER A 239 -28.78 -4.03 -7.11
C SER A 239 -27.92 -3.35 -6.03
N ILE A 240 -28.52 -2.98 -4.90
CA ILE A 240 -27.79 -2.41 -3.76
C ILE A 240 -26.81 -3.45 -3.20
N TYR A 241 -27.25 -4.68 -2.98
CA TYR A 241 -26.39 -5.74 -2.44
C TYR A 241 -25.20 -6.04 -3.35
N ILE A 242 -25.41 -6.19 -4.66
CA ILE A 242 -24.31 -6.48 -5.59
C ILE A 242 -23.32 -5.30 -5.69
N THR A 243 -23.83 -4.06 -5.70
CA THR A 243 -22.99 -2.85 -5.77
C THR A 243 -22.14 -2.67 -4.52
N ILE A 244 -22.73 -2.86 -3.34
CA ILE A 244 -22.01 -2.79 -2.07
C ILE A 244 -21.01 -3.92 -1.99
N PHE A 245 -21.41 -5.16 -2.31
CA PHE A 245 -20.52 -6.32 -2.27
C PHE A 245 -19.30 -6.12 -3.16
N GLN A 246 -19.49 -5.75 -4.43
CA GLN A 246 -18.39 -5.56 -5.37
C GLN A 246 -17.49 -4.37 -5.00
N THR A 247 -18.08 -3.24 -4.57
CA THR A 247 -17.32 -2.05 -4.17
C THR A 247 -16.53 -2.32 -2.88
N ALA A 248 -17.17 -2.84 -1.84
CA ALA A 248 -16.55 -3.13 -0.55
C ALA A 248 -15.48 -4.20 -0.71
N PHE A 249 -15.75 -5.25 -1.49
CA PHE A 249 -14.76 -6.28 -1.77
C PHE A 249 -13.54 -5.69 -2.46
N PHE A 250 -13.72 -4.91 -3.54
CA PHE A 250 -12.58 -4.31 -4.23
C PHE A 250 -11.76 -3.40 -3.29
N VAL A 251 -12.41 -2.60 -2.44
CA VAL A 251 -11.70 -1.77 -1.45
C VAL A 251 -10.93 -2.63 -0.45
N LEU A 252 -11.53 -3.66 0.13
CA LEU A 252 -10.85 -4.56 1.08
C LEU A 252 -9.68 -5.31 0.41
N PHE A 253 -9.89 -5.78 -0.82
CA PHE A 253 -8.87 -6.38 -1.66
C PHE A 253 -7.68 -5.44 -1.85
N THR A 254 -7.93 -4.17 -2.18
CA THR A 254 -6.87 -3.20 -2.41
C THR A 254 -6.07 -2.86 -1.15
N ILE A 255 -6.71 -2.91 0.04
CA ILE A 255 -6.03 -2.72 1.32
C ILE A 255 -5.09 -3.91 1.57
N LYS A 256 -5.58 -5.15 1.43
CA LYS A 256 -4.77 -6.36 1.57
C LYS A 256 -3.63 -6.41 0.56
N LEU A 257 -3.91 -6.14 -0.71
CA LEU A 257 -2.91 -6.09 -1.78
C LEU A 257 -1.82 -5.06 -1.50
N ARG A 258 -2.17 -3.89 -0.95
CA ARG A 258 -1.17 -2.89 -0.59
C ARG A 258 -0.27 -3.37 0.54
N ASP A 259 -0.84 -3.99 1.57
CA ASP A 259 -0.08 -4.50 2.72
C ASP A 259 0.83 -5.68 2.27
N ALA A 260 0.32 -6.57 1.41
CA ALA A 260 1.05 -7.66 0.74
C ALA A 260 2.13 -7.20 -0.26
N ILE A 261 2.00 -6.01 -0.87
CA ILE A 261 3.07 -5.43 -1.69
C ILE A 261 4.19 -4.87 -0.82
N SER A 262 3.83 -4.39 0.37
CA SER A 262 4.74 -3.74 1.32
C SER A 262 5.60 -4.74 2.09
N ASP A 263 5.01 -5.85 2.53
CA ASP A 263 5.72 -6.98 3.11
C ASP A 263 6.07 -7.99 2.01
N ARG A 264 7.36 -8.30 1.83
CA ARG A 264 7.92 -8.87 0.60
C ARG A 264 7.63 -10.36 0.34
N ASP A 265 6.46 -10.89 0.66
CA ASP A 265 6.15 -12.29 0.37
C ASP A 265 5.40 -12.45 -0.95
N VAL A 266 6.11 -12.97 -1.97
CA VAL A 266 5.57 -13.28 -3.31
C VAL A 266 4.26 -14.08 -3.24
N TYR A 267 4.12 -14.94 -2.23
CA TYR A 267 2.92 -15.74 -1.98
C TYR A 267 1.66 -14.92 -1.71
N THR A 268 1.76 -13.82 -0.95
CA THR A 268 0.61 -12.96 -0.63
C THR A 268 0.08 -12.25 -1.89
N LYS A 269 0.98 -11.80 -2.78
CA LYS A 269 0.64 -11.20 -4.08
C LYS A 269 -0.11 -12.17 -5.00
N ILE A 270 0.28 -13.44 -5.01
CA ILE A 270 -0.37 -14.49 -5.82
C ILE A 270 -1.77 -14.78 -5.29
N ILE A 271 -1.92 -14.92 -3.96
CA ILE A 271 -3.22 -15.17 -3.32
C ILE A 271 -4.21 -14.04 -3.60
N ASP A 272 -3.73 -12.79 -3.56
CA ASP A 272 -4.56 -11.63 -3.87
C ASP A 272 -5.03 -11.65 -5.34
N ILE A 273 -4.13 -11.84 -6.32
CA ILE A 273 -4.53 -11.94 -7.73
C ILE A 273 -5.54 -13.09 -7.94
N ILE A 274 -5.34 -14.23 -7.30
CA ILE A 274 -6.27 -15.37 -7.34
C ILE A 274 -7.63 -14.96 -6.77
N SER A 275 -7.69 -14.26 -5.63
CA SER A 275 -8.95 -13.81 -5.03
C SER A 275 -9.75 -12.87 -5.94
N MET A 276 -9.08 -11.99 -6.69
CA MET A 276 -9.71 -11.11 -7.68
C MET A 276 -10.31 -11.92 -8.84
N ILE A 277 -9.57 -12.92 -9.33
CA ILE A 277 -10.06 -13.84 -10.37
C ILE A 277 -11.26 -14.63 -9.86
N VAL A 278 -11.19 -15.16 -8.63
CA VAL A 278 -12.29 -15.91 -8.00
C VAL A 278 -13.57 -15.09 -7.94
N ILE A 279 -13.51 -13.77 -7.80
CA ILE A 279 -14.72 -12.93 -7.75
C ILE A 279 -15.28 -12.61 -9.11
N ILE A 280 -14.42 -12.39 -10.09
CA ILE A 280 -14.86 -12.31 -11.49
C ILE A 280 -15.55 -13.64 -11.86
N LEU A 281 -15.04 -14.77 -11.36
CA LEU A 281 -15.66 -16.08 -11.54
C LEU A 281 -16.95 -16.23 -10.73
N LEU A 282 -17.02 -15.82 -9.46
CA LEU A 282 -18.23 -15.90 -8.64
C LEU A 282 -19.36 -14.99 -9.15
N THR A 283 -19.02 -13.78 -9.59
CA THR A 283 -19.98 -12.88 -10.27
C THR A 283 -20.46 -13.48 -11.59
N GLY A 284 -19.57 -14.11 -12.36
CA GLY A 284 -19.92 -14.89 -13.54
C GLY A 284 -20.79 -16.11 -13.25
N ILE A 285 -20.55 -16.83 -12.15
CA ILE A 285 -21.34 -17.98 -11.70
C ILE A 285 -22.73 -17.52 -11.29
N ILE A 286 -22.85 -16.45 -10.50
CA ILE A 286 -24.13 -15.85 -10.11
C ILE A 286 -24.91 -15.43 -11.37
N ALA A 287 -24.25 -14.76 -12.32
CA ALA A 287 -24.84 -14.43 -13.61
C ALA A 287 -25.32 -15.69 -14.37
N SER A 288 -24.54 -16.77 -14.37
CA SER A 288 -24.93 -18.03 -15.04
C SER A 288 -26.09 -18.76 -14.37
N LEU A 289 -26.21 -18.67 -13.04
CA LEU A 289 -27.32 -19.27 -12.27
C LEU A 289 -28.62 -18.51 -12.55
N ILE A 290 -28.55 -17.19 -12.68
CA ILE A 290 -29.66 -16.33 -13.11
C ILE A 290 -30.10 -16.72 -14.54
N VAL A 291 -29.16 -16.93 -15.47
CA VAL A 291 -29.46 -17.40 -16.84
C VAL A 291 -30.17 -18.74 -16.85
N LYS A 292 -29.80 -19.67 -15.96
CA LYS A 292 -30.47 -20.99 -15.85
C LYS A 292 -31.88 -20.90 -15.26
N ALA A 293 -32.09 -20.03 -14.29
CA ALA A 293 -33.41 -19.82 -13.68
C ALA A 293 -34.39 -19.13 -14.66
N TYR A 294 -33.87 -18.35 -15.61
CA TYR A 294 -34.64 -17.60 -16.58
C TYR A 294 -34.06 -17.82 -17.99
N PRO A 295 -34.56 -18.82 -18.77
CA PRO A 295 -33.97 -19.22 -20.06
C PRO A 295 -33.86 -18.09 -21.11
N PHE A 296 -34.63 -17.01 -20.97
CA PHE A 296 -34.57 -15.80 -21.81
C PHE A 296 -33.51 -14.77 -21.35
N ALA A 297 -32.70 -15.06 -20.32
CA ALA A 297 -31.80 -14.10 -19.66
C ALA A 297 -30.33 -14.14 -20.13
N ILE A 298 -29.99 -14.85 -21.21
CA ILE A 298 -28.61 -14.95 -21.72
C ILE A 298 -28.02 -13.55 -21.99
N GLU A 299 -28.82 -12.65 -22.57
CA GLU A 299 -28.40 -11.28 -22.88
C GLU A 299 -28.14 -10.49 -21.59
N SER A 300 -29.09 -10.48 -20.65
CA SER A 300 -28.97 -9.81 -19.35
C SER A 300 -27.74 -10.26 -18.54
N GLY A 301 -27.41 -11.56 -18.57
CA GLY A 301 -26.21 -12.10 -17.93
C GLY A 301 -24.91 -11.56 -18.52
N SER A 302 -24.83 -11.45 -19.85
CA SER A 302 -23.66 -10.89 -20.54
C SER A 302 -23.50 -9.38 -20.29
N MET A 303 -24.61 -8.65 -20.16
CA MET A 303 -24.61 -7.23 -19.80
C MET A 303 -24.10 -7.03 -18.37
N LEU A 304 -24.60 -7.82 -17.41
CA LEU A 304 -24.16 -7.76 -16.01
C LEU A 304 -22.65 -7.99 -15.87
N LEU A 305 -22.12 -8.99 -16.58
CA LEU A 305 -20.68 -9.26 -16.62
C LEU A 305 -19.91 -8.06 -17.20
N THR A 306 -20.40 -7.47 -18.29
CA THR A 306 -19.78 -6.30 -18.95
C THR A 306 -19.70 -5.11 -17.99
N TYR A 307 -20.80 -4.75 -17.33
CA TYR A 307 -20.83 -3.66 -16.35
C TYR A 307 -19.93 -3.94 -15.15
N SER A 308 -19.90 -5.19 -14.68
CA SER A 308 -19.04 -5.60 -13.57
C SER A 308 -17.56 -5.43 -13.92
N ILE A 309 -17.15 -5.87 -15.11
CA ILE A 309 -15.78 -5.72 -15.61
C ILE A 309 -15.42 -4.24 -15.76
N LEU A 310 -16.28 -3.42 -16.35
CA LEU A 310 -16.01 -1.98 -16.50
C LEU A 310 -15.88 -1.27 -15.16
N HIS A 311 -16.70 -1.64 -14.17
CA HIS A 311 -16.62 -1.11 -12.81
C HIS A 311 -15.30 -1.48 -12.13
N ILE A 312 -14.87 -2.74 -12.24
CA ILE A 312 -13.58 -3.21 -11.73
C ILE A 312 -12.42 -2.49 -12.44
N ILE A 313 -12.49 -2.32 -13.77
CA ILE A 313 -11.46 -1.58 -14.53
C ILE A 313 -11.37 -0.13 -14.04
N ASN A 314 -12.50 0.56 -13.86
CA ASN A 314 -12.53 1.93 -13.34
C ASN A 314 -11.83 2.02 -11.98
N MET A 315 -12.18 1.12 -11.07
CA MET A 315 -11.59 1.04 -9.73
C MET A 315 -10.09 0.74 -9.79
N PHE A 316 -9.67 -0.17 -10.68
CA PHE A 316 -8.27 -0.53 -10.87
C PHE A 316 -7.43 0.59 -11.49
N LEU A 317 -7.98 1.38 -12.41
CA LEU A 317 -7.27 2.50 -13.04
C LEU A 317 -6.89 3.59 -12.03
N VAL A 318 -7.74 3.83 -11.04
CA VAL A 318 -7.50 4.80 -9.96
C VAL A 318 -6.89 4.17 -8.72
N PHE A 319 -6.80 2.83 -8.67
CA PHE A 319 -6.19 2.10 -7.56
C PHE A 319 -4.74 2.54 -7.35
N ASN A 320 -4.40 2.80 -6.09
CA ASN A 320 -3.08 3.21 -5.63
C ASN A 320 -2.50 4.43 -6.39
N THR A 321 -3.34 5.21 -7.06
CA THR A 321 -2.92 6.47 -7.68
C THR A 321 -2.88 7.59 -6.65
N PHE A 322 -1.98 8.52 -6.88
CA PHE A 322 -1.80 9.71 -6.05
C PHE A 322 -1.17 10.80 -6.90
N LYS A 323 -1.09 12.00 -6.36
CA LYS A 323 -0.38 13.10 -7.01
C LYS A 323 0.50 13.76 -5.98
N LEU A 324 1.76 13.96 -6.33
CA LEU A 324 2.70 14.71 -5.50
C LEU A 324 2.40 16.21 -5.62
N THR A 325 2.57 16.94 -4.52
CA THR A 325 2.62 18.40 -4.55
C THR A 325 3.97 18.87 -5.09
N LYS A 326 4.13 20.18 -5.35
CA LYS A 326 5.43 20.74 -5.76
C LYS A 326 6.51 20.48 -4.70
N GLY A 327 6.20 20.69 -3.42
CA GLY A 327 7.11 20.35 -2.31
C GLY A 327 7.36 18.84 -2.22
N GLY A 328 6.31 18.04 -2.38
CA GLY A 328 6.41 16.57 -2.38
C GLY A 328 7.32 16.01 -3.48
N THR A 329 7.35 16.63 -4.67
CA THR A 329 8.28 16.22 -5.73
C THR A 329 9.74 16.48 -5.37
N ILE A 330 10.03 17.57 -4.65
CA ILE A 330 11.38 17.91 -4.21
C ILE A 330 11.82 16.94 -3.12
N ILE A 331 11.01 16.77 -2.07
CA ILE A 331 11.32 15.88 -0.94
C ILE A 331 11.50 14.43 -1.40
N LEU A 332 10.62 13.94 -2.29
CA LEU A 332 10.79 12.60 -2.85
C LEU A 332 12.06 12.51 -3.72
N GLY A 333 12.42 13.58 -4.43
CA GLY A 333 13.66 13.68 -5.19
C GLY A 333 14.90 13.55 -4.32
N GLU A 334 14.93 14.26 -3.18
CA GLU A 334 15.99 14.18 -2.17
C GLU A 334 16.09 12.79 -1.56
N ILE A 335 14.95 12.17 -1.19
CA ILE A 335 14.92 10.80 -0.65
C ILE A 335 15.45 9.80 -1.67
N LEU A 336 15.03 9.91 -2.94
CA LEU A 336 15.48 9.00 -3.99
C LEU A 336 16.96 9.19 -4.32
N GLY A 337 17.46 10.42 -4.30
CA GLY A 337 18.87 10.67 -4.52
C GLY A 337 19.74 10.29 -3.32
N PHE A 338 19.24 10.40 -2.09
CA PHE A 338 19.89 9.84 -0.91
C PHE A 338 19.94 8.31 -0.98
N LYS A 339 18.84 7.66 -1.35
CA LYS A 339 18.82 6.21 -1.58
C LYS A 339 19.81 5.80 -2.67
N GLU A 340 19.87 6.56 -3.76
CA GLU A 340 20.82 6.33 -4.84
C GLU A 340 22.25 6.42 -4.31
N PHE A 341 22.60 7.46 -3.56
CA PHE A 341 23.89 7.57 -2.87
C PHE A 341 24.19 6.32 -2.00
N LEU A 342 23.25 5.86 -1.17
CA LEU A 342 23.43 4.63 -0.38
C LEU A 342 23.73 3.40 -1.26
N ASP A 343 23.09 3.32 -2.44
CA ASP A 343 23.27 2.24 -3.41
C ASP A 343 24.62 2.34 -4.16
N ILE A 344 25.04 3.53 -4.61
CA ILE A 344 26.11 3.70 -5.61
C ILE A 344 27.39 4.38 -5.12
N SER A 345 27.40 4.98 -3.93
CA SER A 345 28.59 5.68 -3.42
C SER A 345 29.86 4.81 -3.43
N GLU A 346 30.95 5.40 -3.91
CA GLU A 346 32.29 4.80 -3.95
C GLU A 346 32.99 4.96 -2.59
N LYS A 347 33.97 4.10 -2.30
CA LYS A 347 34.70 4.13 -1.02
C LYS A 347 35.50 5.43 -0.85
N GLU A 348 36.12 5.96 -1.91
CA GLU A 348 36.90 7.20 -1.80
C GLU A 348 36.02 8.41 -1.42
N GLN A 349 34.74 8.43 -1.82
CA GLN A 349 33.79 9.49 -1.44
C GLN A 349 33.40 9.39 0.05
N LEU A 350 33.43 8.18 0.62
CA LEU A 350 33.15 7.94 2.03
C LEU A 350 34.38 8.21 2.90
N ASP A 351 35.58 7.96 2.38
CA ASP A 351 36.85 8.30 3.04
C ASP A 351 37.04 9.81 3.18
N ALA A 352 36.50 10.62 2.27
CA ALA A 352 36.50 12.08 2.44
C ALA A 352 35.66 12.57 3.64
N LEU A 353 34.82 11.69 4.22
CA LEU A 353 34.06 11.92 5.45
C LEU A 353 34.75 11.31 6.69
N ALA A 354 36.04 10.93 6.56
CA ALA A 354 36.89 10.15 7.48
C ALA A 354 36.75 10.47 8.97
N ASP A 355 36.77 11.75 9.33
CA ASP A 355 36.87 12.18 10.73
C ASP A 355 35.63 11.79 11.56
N GLU A 356 34.52 11.44 10.91
CA GLU A 356 33.27 11.00 11.55
C GLU A 356 32.73 9.67 10.99
N THR A 357 33.51 8.92 10.20
CA THR A 357 33.03 7.78 9.39
C THR A 357 32.22 6.73 10.16
N ALA A 358 32.63 6.37 11.38
CA ALA A 358 31.90 5.43 12.21
C ALA A 358 30.55 6.01 12.70
N SER A 359 30.56 7.24 13.24
CA SER A 359 29.36 7.94 13.70
C SER A 359 28.38 8.15 12.55
N TYR A 360 28.89 8.56 11.40
CA TYR A 360 28.14 8.73 10.16
C TYR A 360 27.48 7.42 9.74
N PHE A 361 28.23 6.31 9.64
CA PHE A 361 27.68 4.98 9.34
C PHE A 361 26.49 4.62 10.24
N TYR A 362 26.63 4.76 11.56
CA TYR A 362 25.59 4.40 12.52
C TYR A 362 24.38 5.35 12.49
N SER A 363 24.60 6.63 12.27
CA SER A 363 23.52 7.63 12.17
C SER A 363 22.65 7.44 10.92
N ILE A 364 23.24 6.90 9.84
CA ILE A 364 22.56 6.64 8.56
C ILE A 364 21.82 5.28 8.55
N LEU A 365 22.29 4.32 9.34
CA LEU A 365 21.72 2.96 9.40
C LEU A 365 20.18 2.89 9.54
N PRO A 366 19.49 3.65 10.42
CA PRO A 366 18.03 3.61 10.52
C PRO A 366 17.34 4.05 9.22
N TYR A 367 17.94 4.98 8.47
CA TYR A 367 17.44 5.43 7.17
C TYR A 367 17.70 4.41 6.07
N ALA A 368 18.87 3.76 6.09
CA ALA A 368 19.19 2.68 5.17
C ALA A 368 18.23 1.49 5.34
N ILE A 369 17.79 1.19 6.57
CA ILE A 369 16.80 0.15 6.87
C ILE A 369 15.44 0.45 6.22
N VAL A 370 14.91 1.67 6.37
CA VAL A 370 13.60 2.02 5.80
C VAL A 370 13.61 2.16 4.27
N LEU A 371 14.78 2.48 3.70
CA LEU A 371 15.00 2.58 2.25
C LEU A 371 15.45 1.27 1.59
N ASP A 372 15.55 0.18 2.35
CA ASP A 372 16.02 -1.15 1.90
C ASP A 372 17.44 -1.14 1.29
N GLY A 373 18.31 -0.25 1.76
CA GLY A 373 19.70 -0.07 1.32
C GLY A 373 20.77 -0.65 2.26
N THR A 374 20.36 -1.20 3.42
CA THR A 374 21.24 -1.60 4.53
C THR A 374 22.48 -2.40 4.13
N ASN A 375 22.31 -3.47 3.35
CA ASN A 375 23.43 -4.39 3.04
C ASN A 375 24.48 -3.73 2.14
N LYS A 376 24.04 -3.01 1.10
CA LYS A 376 24.94 -2.29 0.19
C LYS A 376 25.64 -1.15 0.90
N TRP A 377 24.91 -0.44 1.75
CA TRP A 377 25.47 0.62 2.58
C TRP A 377 26.58 0.07 3.49
N ALA A 378 26.28 -0.95 4.29
CA ALA A 378 27.19 -1.46 5.29
C ALA A 378 28.46 -2.12 4.71
N TYR A 379 28.35 -2.77 3.54
CA TYR A 379 29.51 -3.38 2.89
C TYR A 379 30.62 -2.37 2.56
N LYS A 380 30.26 -1.12 2.28
CA LYS A 380 31.22 -0.05 1.94
C LYS A 380 32.09 0.36 3.11
N PHE A 381 31.64 0.12 4.35
CA PHE A 381 32.34 0.51 5.57
C PHE A 381 33.21 -0.61 6.15
N ASN A 382 33.25 -1.81 5.54
CA ASN A 382 33.98 -2.95 6.10
C ASN A 382 35.48 -2.67 6.35
N ASP A 383 36.09 -1.84 5.51
CA ASP A 383 37.50 -1.45 5.65
C ASP A 383 37.67 -0.11 6.38
N LEU A 384 36.56 0.55 6.74
CA LEU A 384 36.53 1.91 7.27
C LEU A 384 36.11 1.98 8.75
N VAL A 385 35.38 0.96 9.24
CA VAL A 385 34.87 0.91 10.62
C VAL A 385 35.19 -0.44 11.23
N SER A 386 36.05 -0.42 12.25
CA SER A 386 36.60 -1.63 12.88
C SER A 386 35.98 -1.95 14.23
N GLU A 387 35.29 -0.99 14.86
CA GLU A 387 34.69 -1.16 16.19
C GLU A 387 33.17 -1.09 16.13
N PRO A 388 32.44 -1.85 16.97
CA PRO A 388 30.98 -1.74 17.10
C PRO A 388 30.55 -0.42 17.73
N PRO A 389 29.28 0.01 17.56
CA PRO A 389 28.81 1.23 18.20
C PRO A 389 28.70 1.04 19.71
N SER A 390 29.05 2.09 20.47
CA SER A 390 29.01 2.07 21.94
C SER A 390 27.62 1.82 22.54
N TRP A 391 26.55 2.12 21.79
CA TRP A 391 25.17 1.87 22.18
C TRP A 391 24.72 0.42 21.92
N TYR A 392 25.55 -0.45 21.33
CA TYR A 392 25.22 -1.86 21.06
C TYR A 392 26.20 -2.81 21.74
N SER A 393 25.67 -3.90 22.31
CA SER A 393 26.46 -5.00 22.84
C SER A 393 25.81 -6.33 22.53
N SER A 394 26.63 -7.36 22.27
CA SER A 394 26.18 -8.73 22.01
C SER A 394 27.17 -9.73 22.60
N ASN A 395 26.66 -10.88 23.05
CA ASN A 395 27.45 -11.98 23.58
C ASN A 395 27.85 -13.04 22.52
N ASP A 396 27.47 -12.87 21.25
CA ASP A 396 27.67 -13.86 20.15
C ASP A 396 28.63 -13.37 19.05
N VAL A 397 29.31 -12.22 19.24
CA VAL A 397 30.17 -11.63 18.20
C VAL A 397 31.64 -11.93 18.47
N ASN A 398 32.23 -12.83 17.67
CA ASN A 398 33.66 -13.17 17.72
C ASN A 398 34.54 -12.18 16.92
N THR A 399 34.00 -11.53 15.88
CA THR A 399 34.73 -10.51 15.08
C THR A 399 33.70 -9.54 14.48
N PHE A 400 33.88 -8.24 14.74
CA PHE A 400 32.98 -7.21 14.23
C PHE A 400 33.27 -6.92 12.74
N SER A 401 32.21 -6.78 11.95
CA SER A 401 32.27 -6.11 10.65
C SER A 401 30.97 -5.32 10.45
N PRO A 402 31.01 -4.14 9.82
CA PRO A 402 29.81 -3.36 9.49
C PRO A 402 28.75 -4.16 8.73
N ALA A 403 29.13 -4.95 7.73
CA ALA A 403 28.19 -5.75 6.95
C ALA A 403 27.50 -6.85 7.79
N SER A 404 28.26 -7.58 8.61
CA SER A 404 27.68 -8.61 9.49
C SER A 404 26.80 -7.99 10.58
N PHE A 405 27.23 -6.86 11.14
CA PHE A 405 26.46 -6.07 12.10
C PHE A 405 25.14 -5.59 11.49
N ALA A 406 25.16 -4.95 10.32
CA ALA A 406 23.97 -4.43 9.67
C ALA A 406 22.97 -5.54 9.30
N THR A 407 23.49 -6.71 8.87
CA THR A 407 22.65 -7.89 8.63
C THR A 407 22.02 -8.41 9.92
N SER A 408 22.80 -8.53 11.00
CA SER A 408 22.28 -8.96 12.31
C SER A 408 21.21 -8.00 12.80
N ILE A 409 21.48 -6.69 12.79
CA ILE A 409 20.53 -5.64 13.15
C ILE A 409 19.27 -5.73 12.28
N SER A 410 19.38 -5.88 10.96
CA SER A 410 18.20 -6.00 10.10
C SER A 410 17.33 -7.22 10.45
N ASN A 411 17.95 -8.35 10.83
CA ASN A 411 17.22 -9.53 11.29
C ASN A 411 16.60 -9.32 12.67
N SER A 412 17.32 -8.69 13.59
CA SER A 412 16.85 -8.30 14.92
C SER A 412 15.63 -7.38 14.80
N MET A 413 15.70 -6.39 13.93
CA MET A 413 14.66 -5.44 13.61
C MET A 413 13.38 -6.12 13.13
N SER A 414 13.48 -7.11 12.24
CA SER A 414 12.33 -7.91 11.81
C SER A 414 11.68 -8.65 12.98
N SER A 415 12.49 -9.25 13.87
CA SER A 415 11.99 -9.93 15.08
C SER A 415 11.31 -8.96 16.04
N MET A 416 11.96 -7.85 16.38
CA MET A 416 11.40 -6.79 17.23
C MET A 416 10.11 -6.22 16.64
N SER A 417 10.09 -5.97 15.33
CA SER A 417 8.91 -5.52 14.59
C SER A 417 7.72 -6.47 14.78
N ASN A 418 7.96 -7.79 14.65
CA ASN A 418 6.92 -8.79 14.85
C ASN A 418 6.41 -8.79 16.30
N THR A 419 7.30 -8.73 17.29
CA THR A 419 6.91 -8.67 18.72
C THR A 419 6.14 -7.39 19.07
N MET A 420 6.61 -6.23 18.62
CA MET A 420 5.98 -4.93 18.94
C MET A 420 4.60 -4.75 18.30
N SER A 421 4.37 -5.40 17.14
CA SER A 421 3.14 -5.28 16.37
C SER A 421 2.21 -6.50 16.47
N SER A 422 2.57 -7.50 17.29
CA SER A 422 1.76 -8.71 17.46
C SER A 422 0.44 -8.38 18.16
N TYR A 423 -0.60 -9.10 17.73
CA TYR A 423 -1.94 -9.00 18.31
C TYR A 423 -2.20 -10.23 19.17
N PRO A 424 -2.92 -10.08 20.30
CA PRO A 424 -3.37 -11.24 21.08
C PRO A 424 -4.09 -12.23 20.16
N SER A 425 -3.70 -13.50 20.23
CA SER A 425 -4.46 -14.58 19.60
C SER A 425 -5.84 -14.66 20.28
N SER A 426 -6.89 -14.36 19.51
CA SER A 426 -8.28 -14.40 19.95
C SER A 426 -8.79 -15.80 20.23
#